data_AF-C6L1B6-F1
#
_entry.id   AF-C6L1B6-F1
#
_cell.length_a   1.000
_cell.length_b   1.000
_cell.length_c   1.000
_cell.angle_alpha   90.00
_cell.angle_beta   90.00
_cell.angle_gamma   90.00
#
_symmetry.space_group_name_H-M   'P 1'
#
loop_
_entity.id
_entity.type
_entity.pdbx_description
1 polymer ?
#
loop_
_entity_poly.entity_id
_entity_poly.type
_entity_poly.pdbx_seq_one_letter_code
_entity_poly.pdbx_strand_id
1 'polypeptide(L)'
;MLAALVQALDRQGGPVRVIETHISAVLLAGEFAYKLKKPVDLGFVDFTRPSARRHFCHEELRLNRRLAPQLYLAVVAITGRRDAPRLGGGGRAIDYAVKMRRFPAAAQFDRLLQHGQLGP
;
A
#
# COMPACT_ATOMS: atom_id res chain seq x y z
N MET A 1 -10.00 -8.78 -6.95
CA MET A 1 -8.62 -8.72 -6.42
C MET A 1 -8.56 -8.06 -5.06
N LEU A 2 -8.85 -6.76 -4.90
CA LEU A 2 -8.73 -6.09 -3.59
C LEU A 2 -9.50 -6.82 -2.48
N ALA A 3 -10.80 -7.08 -2.67
CA ALA A 3 -11.62 -7.81 -1.68
C ALA A 3 -11.06 -9.21 -1.35
N ALA A 4 -10.63 -9.96 -2.36
CA ALA A 4 -10.02 -11.28 -2.16
C ALA A 4 -8.68 -11.20 -1.41
N LEU A 5 -7.90 -10.13 -1.62
CA LEU A 5 -6.65 -9.89 -0.90
C LEU A 5 -6.91 -9.51 0.56
N VAL A 6 -7.94 -8.70 0.83
CA VAL A 6 -8.40 -8.39 2.19
C VAL A 6 -8.78 -9.68 2.91
N GLN A 7 -9.63 -10.53 2.31
CA GLN A 7 -10.01 -11.83 2.88
C GLN A 7 -8.84 -12.79 3.09
N ALA A 8 -7.81 -12.73 2.22
CA ALA A 8 -6.61 -13.54 2.39
C ALA A 8 -5.77 -13.07 3.59
N LEU A 9 -5.59 -11.76 3.74
CA LEU A 9 -4.85 -11.17 4.86
C LEU A 9 -5.61 -11.32 6.19
N ASP A 10 -6.94 -11.16 6.18
CA ASP A 10 -7.82 -11.38 7.33
C ASP A 10 -7.61 -12.75 7.95
N ARG A 11 -7.61 -13.79 7.11
CA ARG A 11 -7.43 -15.19 7.54
C ARG A 11 -6.03 -15.50 8.07
N GLN A 12 -5.02 -14.71 7.71
CA GLN A 12 -3.63 -14.96 8.09
C GLN A 12 -3.20 -14.18 9.34
N GLY A 13 -3.76 -13.00 9.57
CA GLY A 13 -3.22 -12.06 10.57
C GLY A 13 -4.27 -11.22 11.31
N GLY A 14 -5.55 -11.57 11.20
CA GLY A 14 -6.64 -10.84 11.83
C GLY A 14 -7.17 -9.67 10.99
N PRO A 15 -8.15 -8.90 11.51
CA PRO A 15 -8.98 -7.99 10.73
C PRO A 15 -8.17 -6.90 10.02
N VAL A 16 -8.48 -6.70 8.75
CA VAL A 16 -7.86 -5.73 7.85
C VAL A 16 -8.79 -4.55 7.64
N ARG A 17 -8.31 -3.37 7.99
CA ARG A 17 -9.01 -2.12 7.68
C ARG A 17 -8.55 -1.61 6.32
N VAL A 18 -9.51 -1.25 5.47
CA VAL A 18 -9.24 -0.60 4.19
C VAL A 18 -9.44 0.91 4.31
N ILE A 19 -8.47 1.67 3.83
CA ILE A 19 -8.58 3.12 3.64
C ILE A 19 -8.44 3.39 2.15
N GLU A 20 -9.43 4.03 1.55
CA GLU A 20 -9.42 4.36 0.14
C GLU A 20 -9.10 5.84 -0.09
N THR A 21 -8.30 6.10 -1.12
CA THR A 21 -8.13 7.41 -1.72
C THR A 21 -8.58 7.38 -3.17
N HIS A 22 -8.50 8.50 -3.87
CA HIS A 22 -8.83 8.61 -5.29
C HIS A 22 -8.00 7.64 -6.16
N ILE A 23 -6.70 7.47 -5.87
CA ILE A 23 -5.78 6.69 -6.71
C ILE A 23 -5.18 5.46 -6.02
N SER A 24 -5.54 5.18 -4.76
CA SER A 24 -4.95 4.08 -4.00
C SER A 24 -5.92 3.47 -3.00
N ALA A 25 -5.62 2.24 -2.59
CA ALA A 25 -6.20 1.59 -1.42
C ALA A 25 -5.06 1.22 -0.46
N VAL A 26 -5.22 1.50 0.82
CA VAL A 26 -4.28 1.15 1.89
C VAL A 26 -4.93 0.09 2.77
N LEU A 27 -4.31 -1.07 2.85
CA LEU A 27 -4.72 -2.18 3.70
C LEU A 27 -3.90 -2.13 4.99
N LEU A 28 -4.56 -1.95 6.13
CA LEU A 28 -3.94 -2.01 7.46
C LEU A 28 -4.10 -3.43 8.01
N ALA A 29 -3.02 -4.20 8.06
CA ALA A 29 -3.02 -5.61 8.42
C ALA A 29 -1.94 -5.89 9.48
N GLY A 30 -2.36 -6.15 10.73
CA GLY A 30 -1.46 -6.28 11.86
C GLY A 30 -0.56 -5.06 12.03
N GLU A 31 0.75 -5.31 12.08
CA GLU A 31 1.82 -4.28 12.19
C GLU A 31 2.19 -3.62 10.87
N PHE A 32 1.62 -4.08 9.74
CA PHE A 32 1.97 -3.58 8.41
C PHE A 32 0.81 -2.82 7.76
N ALA A 33 1.18 -1.96 6.82
CA ALA A 33 0.26 -1.34 5.87
C ALA A 33 0.72 -1.66 4.44
N TYR A 34 -0.24 -1.93 3.55
CA TYR A 34 0.03 -2.22 2.14
C TYR A 34 -0.73 -1.23 1.27
N LYS A 35 0.00 -0.41 0.51
CA LYS A 35 -0.60 0.56 -0.39
C LYS A 35 -0.59 0.07 -1.83
N LEU A 36 -1.77 -0.12 -2.38
CA LEU A 36 -2.02 -0.54 -3.76
C LEU A 36 -2.48 0.67 -4.57
N LYS A 37 -2.02 0.78 -5.82
CA LYS A 37 -2.51 1.79 -6.77
C LYS A 37 -3.76 1.27 -7.48
N LYS A 38 -4.79 2.10 -7.57
CA LYS A 38 -6.03 1.75 -8.30
C LYS A 38 -5.76 1.77 -9.80
N PRO A 39 -6.40 0.89 -10.61
CA PRO A 39 -6.19 0.83 -12.05
C PRO A 39 -6.99 1.95 -12.74
N VAL A 40 -6.58 3.20 -12.56
CA VAL A 40 -7.23 4.41 -13.07
C VAL A 40 -6.32 5.15 -14.03
N ASP A 41 -6.93 5.92 -14.94
CA ASP A 41 -6.30 6.96 -15.72
C ASP A 41 -7.02 8.27 -15.41
N LEU A 42 -6.29 9.27 -14.90
CA LEU A 42 -6.82 10.59 -14.55
C LEU A 42 -6.21 11.71 -15.40
N GLY A 43 -5.55 11.38 -16.52
CA GLY A 43 -4.88 12.33 -17.41
C GLY A 43 -3.51 12.83 -16.92
N PHE A 44 -3.29 12.92 -15.61
CA PHE A 44 -1.97 13.21 -15.01
C PHE A 44 -1.29 11.97 -14.43
N VAL A 45 -2.00 10.84 -14.38
CA VAL A 45 -1.47 9.56 -13.92
C VAL A 45 -2.20 8.43 -14.62
N ASP A 46 -1.43 7.50 -15.19
CA ASP A 46 -1.93 6.25 -15.78
C ASP A 46 -1.42 5.06 -14.97
N PHE A 47 -2.34 4.45 -14.21
CA PHE A 47 -2.11 3.22 -13.45
C PHE A 47 -2.87 2.02 -14.04
N THR A 48 -3.38 2.09 -15.27
CA THR A 48 -4.18 1.02 -15.87
C THR A 48 -3.38 -0.28 -16.03
N ARG A 49 -2.09 -0.17 -16.33
CA ARG A 49 -1.19 -1.31 -16.54
C ARG A 49 -0.46 -1.74 -15.25
N PRO A 50 -0.34 -3.06 -14.96
CA PRO A 50 0.45 -3.56 -13.83
C PRO A 50 1.92 -3.10 -13.85
N SER A 51 2.53 -2.94 -15.02
CA SER A 51 3.90 -2.44 -15.17
C SER A 51 4.03 -0.98 -14.72
N ALA A 52 3.06 -0.12 -15.02
CA ALA A 52 3.01 1.25 -14.53
C ALA A 52 2.86 1.27 -13.01
N ARG A 53 1.93 0.48 -12.45
CA ARG A 53 1.78 0.37 -10.99
C ARG A 53 3.03 -0.12 -10.30
N ARG A 54 3.76 -1.08 -10.89
CA ARG A 54 5.08 -1.50 -10.41
C ARG A 54 6.06 -0.34 -10.35
N HIS A 55 6.24 0.36 -11.48
CA HIS A 55 7.15 1.49 -11.60
C HIS A 55 6.86 2.55 -10.53
N PHE A 56 5.61 2.99 -10.43
CA PHE A 56 5.23 4.01 -9.45
C PHE A 56 5.24 3.52 -7.99
N CYS A 57 5.14 2.21 -7.72
CA CYS A 57 5.41 1.68 -6.38
C CYS A 57 6.90 1.80 -6.01
N HIS A 58 7.80 1.54 -6.96
CA HIS A 58 9.23 1.74 -6.74
C HIS A 58 9.58 3.23 -6.59
N GLU A 59 8.98 4.11 -7.39
CA GLU A 59 9.17 5.56 -7.23
C GLU A 59 8.68 6.06 -5.88
N GLU A 60 7.50 5.62 -5.44
CA GLU A 60 7.00 5.94 -4.09
C GLU A 60 7.96 5.46 -3.00
N LEU A 61 8.44 4.22 -3.10
CA LEU A 61 9.42 3.68 -2.15
C LEU A 61 10.72 4.50 -2.16
N ARG A 62 11.27 4.80 -3.34
CA ARG A 62 12.52 5.53 -3.53
C ARG A 62 12.44 6.95 -2.95
N LEU A 63 11.36 7.66 -3.24
CA LEU A 63 11.16 9.03 -2.80
C LEU A 63 10.88 9.09 -1.29
N ASN A 64 9.96 8.27 -0.79
CA ASN A 64 9.52 8.39 0.60
C ASN A 64 10.52 7.79 1.60
N ARG A 65 11.33 6.79 1.21
CA ARG A 65 12.40 6.29 2.07
C ARG A 65 13.44 7.33 2.44
N ARG A 66 13.61 8.39 1.64
CA ARG A 66 14.51 9.50 1.99
C ARG A 66 14.06 10.22 3.26
N LEU A 67 12.74 10.30 3.48
CA LEU A 67 12.13 11.02 4.60
C LEU A 67 11.73 10.07 5.75
N ALA A 68 11.36 8.83 5.43
CA ALA A 68 10.87 7.87 6.40
C ALA A 68 11.36 6.44 6.09
N PRO A 69 12.68 6.17 6.19
CA PRO A 69 13.27 4.90 5.78
C PRO A 69 12.78 3.70 6.60
N GLN A 70 12.42 3.92 7.87
CA GLN A 70 11.86 2.88 8.73
C GLN A 70 10.39 2.57 8.45
N LEU A 71 9.67 3.53 7.84
CA LEU A 71 8.26 3.38 7.53
C LEU A 71 8.05 2.67 6.20
N TYR A 72 8.83 3.01 5.17
CA TYR A 72 8.69 2.46 3.82
C TYR A 72 9.66 1.29 3.59
N LEU A 73 9.14 0.06 3.62
CA LEU A 73 9.96 -1.14 3.76
C LEU A 73 10.35 -1.75 2.41
N ALA A 74 9.39 -2.00 1.53
CA ALA A 74 9.62 -2.70 0.27
C ALA A 74 8.48 -2.50 -0.74
N VAL A 75 8.75 -2.79 -2.01
CA VAL A 75 7.70 -3.12 -2.99
C VAL A 75 7.50 -4.62 -2.96
N VAL A 76 6.25 -5.07 -2.78
CA VAL A 76 5.89 -6.49 -2.74
C VAL A 76 5.01 -6.83 -3.94
N ALA A 77 5.29 -7.98 -4.55
CA ALA A 77 4.47 -8.51 -5.61
C ALA A 77 3.16 -9.08 -5.05
N ILE A 78 2.08 -8.94 -5.82
CA ILE A 78 0.83 -9.66 -5.62
C ILE A 78 0.75 -10.69 -6.75
N THR A 79 0.77 -11.97 -6.40
CA THR A 79 0.75 -13.09 -7.35
C THR A 79 -0.52 -13.91 -7.18
N GLY A 80 -0.64 -15.00 -7.95
CA GLY A 80 -1.83 -15.86 -7.95
C GLY A 80 -2.94 -15.34 -8.87
N ARG A 81 -4.17 -15.80 -8.63
CA ARG A 81 -5.35 -15.41 -9.41
C ARG A 81 -6.03 -14.20 -8.77
N ARG A 82 -6.80 -13.43 -9.55
CA ARG A 82 -7.49 -12.21 -9.04
C ARG A 82 -8.54 -12.50 -7.95
N ASP A 83 -9.05 -13.72 -7.88
CA ASP A 83 -9.99 -14.25 -6.87
C ASP A 83 -9.28 -14.96 -5.70
N ALA A 84 -7.99 -15.27 -5.85
CA ALA A 84 -7.16 -15.88 -4.80
C ALA A 84 -5.74 -15.27 -4.80
N PRO A 85 -5.60 -13.95 -4.58
CA PRO A 85 -4.31 -13.28 -4.64
C PRO A 85 -3.45 -13.62 -3.43
N ARG A 86 -2.12 -13.59 -3.61
CA ARG A 86 -1.14 -13.82 -2.55
C ARG A 86 -0.13 -12.68 -2.51
N LEU A 87 0.11 -12.14 -1.33
CA LEU A 87 1.10 -11.11 -1.12
C LEU A 87 2.48 -11.76 -0.95
N GLY A 88 3.46 -11.34 -1.76
CA GLY A 88 4.82 -11.89 -1.72
C GLY A 88 4.94 -13.35 -2.15
N GLY A 89 3.93 -13.93 -2.80
CA GLY A 89 4.02 -15.29 -3.32
C GLY A 89 4.91 -15.38 -4.57
N GLY A 90 5.36 -16.58 -4.91
CA GLY A 90 6.11 -16.84 -6.15
C GLY A 90 5.25 -16.74 -7.43
N GLY A 91 5.92 -16.78 -8.58
CA GLY A 91 5.28 -16.77 -9.90
C GLY A 91 5.04 -15.36 -10.47
N ARG A 92 4.23 -15.29 -11.53
CA ARG A 92 3.95 -14.03 -12.23
C ARG A 92 3.13 -13.08 -11.36
N ALA A 93 3.65 -11.88 -11.15
CA ALA A 93 2.93 -10.81 -10.48
C ALA A 93 1.73 -10.34 -11.33
N ILE A 94 0.56 -10.29 -10.69
CA ILE A 94 -0.66 -9.70 -11.23
C ILE A 94 -0.82 -8.24 -10.81
N ASP A 95 -0.19 -7.83 -9.70
CA ASP A 95 -0.12 -6.45 -9.23
C ASP A 95 1.03 -6.24 -8.22
N TYR A 96 1.15 -5.03 -7.66
CA TYR A 96 2.18 -4.65 -6.70
C TYR A 96 1.61 -3.77 -5.58
N ALA A 97 2.25 -3.80 -4.41
CA ALA A 97 1.97 -2.90 -3.31
C ALA A 97 3.26 -2.35 -2.69
N VAL A 98 3.18 -1.17 -2.09
CA VAL A 98 4.23 -0.68 -1.18
C VAL A 98 3.92 -1.21 0.21
N LYS A 99 4.83 -2.01 0.77
CA LYS A 99 4.80 -2.48 2.16
C LYS A 99 5.39 -1.41 3.06
N MET A 100 4.63 -1.03 4.07
CA MET A 100 4.98 -0.03 5.07
C MET A 100 4.80 -0.59 6.48
N ARG A 101 5.51 -0.05 7.47
CA ARG A 101 5.10 -0.22 8.87
C ARG A 101 3.77 0.51 9.09
N ARG A 102 2.86 -0.07 9.86
CA ARG A 102 1.70 0.65 10.33
C ARG A 102 2.14 1.59 11.46
N PHE A 103 1.56 2.77 11.50
CA PHE A 103 1.75 3.71 12.60
C PHE A 103 0.38 4.20 13.10
N PRO A 104 0.28 4.65 14.37
CA PRO A 104 -0.96 5.15 14.92
C PRO A 104 -1.50 6.33 14.11
N ALA A 105 -2.81 6.39 13.95
CA ALA A 105 -3.46 7.47 13.22
C ALA A 105 -3.14 8.85 13.87
N ALA A 106 -3.01 8.90 15.21
CA ALA A 106 -2.59 10.10 15.94
C ALA A 106 -1.20 10.62 15.53
N ALA A 107 -0.33 9.77 15.01
CA ALA A 107 1.01 10.14 14.55
C ALA A 107 1.06 10.55 13.07
N GLN A 108 -0.09 10.72 12.40
CA GLN A 108 -0.12 11.35 11.08
C GLN A 108 0.19 12.85 11.20
N PHE A 109 0.98 13.40 10.27
CA PHE A 109 1.44 14.79 10.36
C PHE A 109 0.32 15.81 10.35
N ASP A 110 -0.79 15.56 9.65
CA ASP A 110 -1.98 16.41 9.71
C ASP A 110 -2.54 16.50 11.15
N ARG A 111 -2.63 15.37 11.84
CA ARG A 111 -3.06 15.33 13.25
C ARG A 111 -2.04 15.93 14.20
N LEU A 112 -0.76 15.62 14.03
CA LEU A 112 0.31 16.20 14.84
C LEU A 112 0.34 17.72 14.68
N LEU A 113 0.15 18.23 13.46
CA LEU A 113 0.04 19.66 13.20
C LEU A 113 -1.18 20.28 13.88
N GLN A 114 -2.36 19.65 13.75
CA GLN A 114 -3.59 20.10 14.42
C GLN A 114 -3.46 20.16 15.94
N HIS A 115 -2.63 19.29 16.53
CA HIS A 115 -2.40 19.22 17.98
C HIS A 115 -1.15 19.98 18.45
N GLY A 116 -0.43 20.69 17.58
CA GLY A 116 0.80 21.41 17.94
C GLY A 116 1.97 20.50 18.35
N GLN A 117 1.93 19.23 17.91
CA GLN A 117 2.90 18.18 18.22
C GLN A 117 3.87 17.89 17.06
N LEU A 118 3.73 18.60 15.94
CA LEU A 118 4.66 18.49 14.82
C LEU A 118 5.87 19.38 15.08
N GLY A 119 7.01 18.76 15.38
CA GLY A 119 8.30 19.45 15.54
C GLY A 119 8.87 19.95 14.20
N PRO A 120 9.83 20.89 14.26
CA PRO A 120 10.56 21.40 13.08
C PRO A 120 11.42 20.32 12.39
#